data_AF-A0A7I9W907-F1
#
_entry.id   AF-A0A7I9W907-F1
#
_cell.length_a   1.000
_cell.length_b   1.000
_cell.length_c   1.000
_cell.angle_alpha   90.00
_cell.angle_beta   90.00
_cell.angle_gamma   90.00
#
_symmetry.space_group_name_H-M   'P 1'
#
loop_
_entity.id
_entity.type
_entity.pdbx_description
1 polymer ?
#
loop_
_entity_poly.entity_id
_entity_poly.type
_entity_poly.pdbx_seq_one_letter_code
_entity_poly.pdbx_strand_id
1 'polypeptide(L)'
;MELHRRGREVVKSWFNYRKSNPSGRRTSPLDDINATTWPTEWNGELIDLLSVLSRLVELEPAQADLLNAILAKPVASYTDLASAGVTWPGPHANDVQRIPNYAEADQGDQSEGLDGQLGFTFGGT
;
A
#
# COMPACT_ATOMS: atom_id res chain seq x y z
N MET A 1 -5.75 4.91 16.34
CA MET A 1 -5.28 4.05 15.24
C MET A 1 -4.49 4.92 14.29
N GLU A 2 -3.20 5.10 14.57
CA GLU A 2 -2.34 6.00 13.81
C GLU A 2 -1.66 5.19 12.71
N LEU A 3 -2.16 5.32 11.48
CA LEU A 3 -1.49 4.73 10.32
C LEU A 3 -0.20 5.50 10.09
N HIS A 4 0.92 4.97 10.61
CA HIS A 4 2.26 5.47 10.33
C HIS A 4 2.60 5.14 8.87
N ARG A 5 2.02 5.90 7.93
CA ARG A 5 2.39 5.89 6.53
C ARG A 5 3.88 6.20 6.51
N ARG A 6 4.74 5.26 6.09
CA ARG A 6 6.16 5.53 5.78
C ARG A 6 6.22 6.48 4.57
N GLY A 7 5.84 7.73 4.79
CA GLY A 7 5.99 8.82 3.85
C GLY A 7 7.41 9.34 3.96
N ARG A 8 8.09 9.52 2.83
CA ARG A 8 9.29 10.37 2.83
C ARG A 8 8.86 11.78 3.22
N GLU A 9 9.55 12.40 4.17
CA GLU A 9 9.36 13.80 4.52
C GLU A 9 9.78 14.67 3.32
N VAL A 10 8.87 14.91 2.37
CA VAL A 10 9.18 15.52 1.05
C VAL A 10 9.83 16.89 1.21
N VAL A 11 9.32 17.72 2.13
CA VAL A 11 9.89 19.04 2.42
C VAL A 11 11.33 18.93 2.94
N LYS A 12 11.56 18.02 3.89
CA LYS A 12 12.91 17.79 4.45
C LYS A 12 13.86 17.22 3.41
N SER A 13 13.39 16.30 2.56
CA SER A 13 14.16 15.77 1.45
C SER A 13 14.52 16.86 0.45
N TRP A 14 13.54 17.70 0.06
CA TRP A 14 13.72 18.82 -0.86
C TRP A 14 14.75 19.82 -0.32
N PHE A 15 14.66 20.15 0.97
CA PHE A 15 15.62 21.04 1.64
C PHE A 15 17.01 20.39 1.71
N ASN A 16 17.09 19.09 2.06
CA ASN A 16 18.36 18.38 2.20
C ASN A 16 19.19 18.34 0.91
N TYR A 17 18.54 18.26 -0.26
CA TYR A 17 19.21 18.30 -1.57
C TYR A 17 19.68 19.71 -1.97
N ARG A 18 19.17 20.77 -1.33
CA ARG A 18 19.49 22.17 -1.64
C ARG A 18 20.38 22.83 -0.59
N LYS A 19 20.83 22.08 0.42
CA LYS A 19 21.85 22.54 1.36
C LYS A 19 23.20 22.67 0.65
N SER A 20 23.97 23.69 1.02
CA SER A 20 25.35 23.88 0.55
C SER A 20 26.25 22.65 0.82
N ASN A 21 25.97 21.89 1.89
CA ASN A 21 26.54 20.57 2.12
C ASN A 21 25.39 19.54 2.23
N PRO A 22 25.06 18.81 1.14
CA PRO A 22 23.98 17.85 1.14
C PRO A 22 24.32 16.67 2.06
N SER A 23 23.37 16.27 2.90
CA SER A 23 23.51 15.07 3.72
C SER A 23 23.02 13.87 2.89
N GLY A 24 23.94 13.12 2.29
CA GLY A 24 23.62 12.02 1.39
C GLY A 24 24.83 11.14 1.06
N ARG A 25 24.55 9.99 0.47
CA ARG A 25 25.57 9.04 0.03
C ARG A 25 26.21 9.61 -1.25
N ARG A 26 27.49 9.99 -1.17
CA ARG A 26 28.26 10.50 -2.32
C ARG A 26 28.63 9.33 -3.21
N THR A 27 28.24 9.40 -4.47
CA THR A 27 28.46 8.37 -5.47
C THR A 27 29.33 8.85 -6.63
N SER A 28 29.48 10.17 -6.81
CA SER A 28 30.23 10.76 -7.90
C SER A 28 30.80 12.14 -7.52
N PRO A 29 31.94 12.58 -8.12
CA PRO A 29 32.45 13.95 -8.01
C PRO A 29 31.46 15.05 -8.44
N LEU A 30 30.41 14.69 -9.18
CA LEU A 30 29.33 15.60 -9.57
C LEU A 30 28.42 15.97 -8.38
N ASP A 31 28.39 15.13 -7.33
CA ASP A 31 27.58 15.34 -6.12
C ASP A 31 28.13 16.49 -5.23
N ASP A 32 29.37 16.92 -5.49
CA ASP A 32 30.00 18.04 -4.78
C ASP A 32 29.62 19.41 -5.38
N ILE A 33 29.02 19.43 -6.58
CA ILE A 33 28.55 20.66 -7.23
C ILE A 33 27.22 21.06 -6.60
N ASN A 34 27.30 21.92 -5.58
CA ASN A 34 26.15 22.45 -4.86
C ASN A 34 26.04 23.97 -5.05
N ALA A 35 24.82 24.51 -4.93
CA ALA A 35 24.63 25.95 -4.97
C ALA A 35 25.38 26.62 -3.80
N THR A 36 26.16 27.64 -4.11
CA THR A 36 26.96 28.42 -3.13
C THR A 36 26.15 29.54 -2.48
N THR A 37 25.06 29.95 -3.12
CA THR A 37 24.11 30.96 -2.63
C THR A 37 22.69 30.47 -2.83
N TRP A 38 21.74 31.01 -2.06
CA TRP A 38 20.33 30.69 -2.20
C TRP A 38 19.74 31.46 -3.38
N PRO A 39 19.40 30.79 -4.48
CA PRO A 39 18.80 31.45 -5.64
C PRO A 39 17.36 31.88 -5.31
N THR A 40 16.93 33.03 -5.82
CA THR A 40 15.59 33.58 -5.54
C THR A 40 14.46 32.68 -6.05
N GLU A 41 14.70 31.94 -7.14
CA GLU A 41 13.78 30.98 -7.74
C GLU A 41 13.41 29.82 -6.80
N TRP A 42 14.30 29.42 -5.89
CA TRP A 42 14.00 28.35 -4.93
C TRP A 42 12.92 28.74 -3.92
N ASN A 43 12.72 30.04 -3.68
CA ASN A 43 11.57 30.49 -2.88
C ASN A 43 10.26 30.23 -3.60
N GLY A 44 10.21 30.45 -4.92
CA GLY A 44 9.05 30.11 -5.75
C GLY A 44 8.77 28.62 -5.74
N GLU A 45 9.79 27.79 -6.00
CA GLU A 45 9.67 26.34 -5.94
C GLU A 45 9.19 25.82 -4.58
N LEU A 46 9.67 26.42 -3.48
CA LEU A 46 9.23 26.06 -2.14
C LEU A 46 7.76 26.41 -1.90
N ILE A 47 7.32 27.59 -2.34
CA ILE A 47 5.93 28.03 -2.23
C ILE A 47 5.02 27.11 -3.06
N ASP A 48 5.43 26.75 -4.27
CA ASP A 48 4.69 25.82 -5.13
C ASP A 48 4.57 24.44 -4.49
N LEU A 49 5.68 23.91 -3.96
CA LEU A 49 5.70 22.63 -3.25
C LEU A 49 4.75 22.65 -2.05
N LEU A 50 4.83 23.70 -1.22
CA LEU A 50 3.96 23.84 -0.06
C LEU A 50 2.49 23.96 -0.48
N SER A 51 2.19 24.72 -1.54
CA SER A 51 0.84 24.87 -2.07
C SER A 51 0.24 23.54 -2.53
N VAL A 52 1.03 22.73 -3.25
CA VAL A 52 0.61 21.38 -3.67
C VAL A 52 0.37 20.48 -2.46
N LEU A 53 1.30 20.47 -1.50
CA LEU A 53 1.17 19.64 -0.30
C LEU A 53 -0.06 20.04 0.54
N SER A 54 -0.29 21.34 0.73
CA SER A 54 -1.48 21.85 1.40
C SER A 54 -2.74 21.40 0.69
N ARG A 55 -2.79 21.50 -0.65
CA ARG A 55 -3.97 21.08 -1.41
C ARG A 55 -4.22 19.56 -1.34
N LEU A 56 -3.16 18.76 -1.26
CA LEU A 56 -3.29 17.31 -1.06
C LEU A 56 -3.82 16.98 0.33
N VAL A 57 -3.37 17.69 1.36
CA VAL A 57 -3.87 17.52 2.74
C VAL A 57 -5.35 17.92 2.81
N GLU A 58 -5.75 19.01 2.16
CA GLU A 58 -7.16 19.41 2.09
C GLU A 58 -8.07 18.37 1.42
N LEU A 59 -7.52 17.55 0.50
CA LEU A 59 -8.27 16.49 -0.18
C LEU A 59 -8.40 15.20 0.64
N GLU A 60 -7.57 15.02 1.66
CA GLU A 60 -7.54 13.78 2.44
C GLU A 60 -8.92 13.41 3.06
N PRO A 61 -9.67 14.35 3.67
CA PRO A 61 -10.98 14.00 4.25
C PRO A 61 -11.97 13.51 3.19
N ALA A 62 -12.03 14.18 2.03
CA ALA A 62 -12.91 13.79 0.94
C ALA A 62 -12.53 12.41 0.36
N GLN A 63 -11.24 12.08 0.32
CA GLN A 63 -10.76 10.75 -0.08
C GLN A 63 -11.15 9.68 0.94
N ALA A 64 -11.02 9.98 2.24
CA ALA A 64 -11.43 9.08 3.32
C ALA A 64 -12.94 8.84 3.29
N ASP A 65 -13.74 9.88 3.11
CA ASP A 65 -15.21 9.78 3.01
C ASP A 65 -15.63 8.94 1.80
N LEU A 66 -15.02 9.18 0.64
CA LEU A 66 -15.27 8.38 -0.56
C LEU A 66 -14.91 6.91 -0.35
N LEU A 67 -13.75 6.64 0.24
CA LEU A 67 -13.30 5.28 0.54
C LEU A 67 -14.27 4.60 1.51
N ASN A 68 -14.68 5.27 2.58
CA ASN A 68 -15.67 4.76 3.53
C ASN A 68 -17.01 4.49 2.85
N ALA A 69 -17.46 5.37 1.96
CA ALA A 69 -18.69 5.18 1.20
C ALA A 69 -18.62 3.97 0.25
N ILE A 70 -17.44 3.69 -0.32
CA ILE A 70 -17.21 2.49 -1.15
C ILE A 70 -17.21 1.23 -0.28
N LEU A 71 -16.48 1.26 0.83
CA LEU A 71 -16.36 0.12 1.75
C LEU A 71 -17.69 -0.23 2.44
N ALA A 72 -18.59 0.74 2.62
CA ALA A 72 -19.91 0.52 3.16
C ALA A 72 -20.88 -0.17 2.17
N LYS A 73 -20.53 -0.28 0.89
CA LYS A 73 -21.37 -0.94 -0.10
C LYS A 73 -21.27 -2.47 0.03
N PRO A 74 -22.37 -3.20 -0.20
CA PRO A 74 -22.34 -4.65 -0.27
C PRO A 74 -21.34 -5.15 -1.32
N VAL A 75 -20.61 -6.20 -0.97
CA VAL A 75 -19.77 -6.92 -1.94
C VAL A 75 -20.68 -7.70 -2.87
N ALA A 76 -20.49 -7.55 -4.18
CA ALA A 76 -21.26 -8.28 -5.18
C ALA A 76 -21.00 -9.79 -5.04
N SER A 77 -22.08 -10.58 -4.98
CA SER A 77 -21.98 -12.03 -4.95
C SER A 77 -21.56 -12.57 -6.32
N TYR A 78 -21.10 -13.83 -6.35
CA TYR A 78 -20.81 -14.52 -7.60
C TYR A 78 -22.00 -14.49 -8.57
N THR A 79 -23.21 -14.68 -8.06
CA THR A 79 -24.45 -14.64 -8.85
C THR A 79 -24.74 -13.24 -9.41
N ASP A 80 -24.49 -12.19 -8.64
CA ASP A 80 -24.68 -10.81 -9.10
C ASP A 80 -23.72 -10.48 -10.25
N LEU A 81 -22.45 -10.86 -10.10
CA LEU A 81 -21.44 -10.69 -11.14
C LEU A 81 -21.76 -11.53 -12.39
N ALA A 82 -22.29 -12.74 -12.23
CA ALA A 82 -22.64 -13.62 -13.33
C ALA A 82 -23.82 -13.02 -14.13
N SER A 83 -24.81 -12.47 -13.42
CA SER A 83 -25.95 -11.78 -14.02
C SER A 83 -25.53 -10.51 -14.78
N ALA A 84 -24.44 -9.87 -14.36
CA ALA A 84 -23.83 -8.71 -15.04
C ALA A 84 -22.96 -9.10 -16.25
N GLY A 85 -22.88 -10.38 -16.60
CA GLY A 85 -22.13 -10.88 -17.75
C GLY A 85 -20.65 -11.15 -17.47
N VAL A 86 -20.22 -11.18 -16.19
CA VAL A 86 -18.87 -11.61 -15.84
C VAL A 86 -18.75 -13.11 -16.10
N THR A 87 -17.76 -13.50 -16.89
CA THR A 87 -17.43 -14.91 -17.16
C THR A 87 -16.14 -15.27 -16.45
N TRP A 88 -16.14 -16.36 -15.69
CA TRP A 88 -14.93 -16.87 -15.05
C TRP A 88 -14.27 -17.93 -15.93
N PRO A 89 -12.94 -17.95 -16.01
CA PRO A 89 -12.23 -19.06 -16.62
C PRO A 89 -12.61 -20.37 -15.94
N GLY A 90 -12.90 -21.40 -16.75
CA GLY A 90 -13.23 -22.74 -16.27
C GLY A 90 -12.04 -23.45 -15.60
N PRO A 91 -12.25 -24.63 -15.00
CA PRO A 91 -11.25 -25.35 -14.19
C PRO A 91 -9.92 -25.68 -14.90
N HIS A 92 -9.90 -25.64 -16.24
CA HIS A 92 -8.73 -25.96 -17.08
C HIS A 92 -8.25 -24.76 -17.91
N ALA A 93 -8.69 -23.55 -17.58
CA ALA A 93 -8.14 -22.37 -18.22
C ALA A 93 -6.69 -22.20 -17.74
N ASN A 94 -5.74 -22.35 -18.65
CA ASN A 94 -4.31 -22.04 -18.43
C ASN A 94 -4.12 -20.52 -18.31
N ASP A 95 -4.70 -19.92 -17.28
CA ASP A 95 -4.53 -18.51 -16.96
C ASP A 95 -3.36 -18.36 -15.97
N VAL A 96 -2.22 -17.92 -16.49
CA VAL A 96 -0.98 -17.67 -15.73
C VAL A 96 -1.20 -16.62 -14.63
N GLN A 97 -2.25 -15.80 -14.73
CA GLN A 97 -2.59 -14.78 -13.74
C GLN A 97 -3.45 -15.32 -12.58
N ARG A 98 -3.97 -16.55 -12.69
CA ARG A 98 -4.77 -17.20 -11.63
C ARG A 98 -3.92 -18.17 -10.81
N ILE A 99 -2.82 -17.65 -10.24
CA ILE A 99 -2.06 -18.37 -9.21
C ILE A 99 -2.52 -17.76 -7.88
N PRO A 100 -3.44 -18.41 -7.14
CA PRO A 100 -3.85 -17.90 -5.84
C PRO A 100 -2.63 -17.93 -4.91
N ASN A 101 -2.33 -16.81 -4.26
CA ASN A 101 -1.32 -16.78 -3.22
C ASN A 101 -1.90 -17.43 -1.95
N TYR A 102 -1.71 -18.74 -1.80
CA TYR A 102 -2.14 -19.48 -0.62
C TYR A 102 -1.29 -19.20 0.64
N ALA A 103 -0.24 -18.37 0.55
CA ALA A 103 0.64 -18.08 1.70
C ALA A 103 -0.06 -17.38 2.88
N GLU A 104 -1.19 -16.72 2.64
CA GLU A 104 -2.01 -16.09 3.68
C GLU A 104 -3.11 -17.03 4.21
N ALA A 105 -3.56 -18.00 3.43
CA ALA A 105 -4.58 -18.96 3.84
C ALA A 105 -4.04 -20.02 4.82
N ASP A 106 -2.73 -20.30 4.75
CA ASP A 106 -2.04 -21.30 5.60
C ASP A 106 -1.69 -20.77 7.01
N GLN A 107 -1.86 -19.46 7.26
CA GLN A 107 -1.57 -18.88 8.58
C GLN A 107 -2.74 -19.04 9.58
N GLY A 108 -3.84 -19.65 9.16
CA GLY A 108 -5.04 -19.84 9.99
C GLY A 108 -5.26 -21.25 10.55
N ASP A 109 -4.44 -22.24 10.19
CA ASP A 109 -4.64 -23.64 10.64
C ASP A 109 -3.37 -24.22 11.29
N GLN A 110 -2.94 -23.57 12.37
CA GLN A 110 -2.19 -24.25 13.43
C GLN A 110 -3.11 -24.45 14.64
N SER A 111 -4.23 -25.13 14.43
CA SER A 111 -4.78 -25.98 15.50
C SER A 111 -4.43 -27.41 15.14
N GLU A 112 -3.25 -27.84 15.60
CA GLU A 112 -2.91 -29.26 15.68
C GLU A 112 -4.04 -29.98 16.42
N GLY A 113 -4.88 -30.69 15.66
CA GLY A 113 -5.66 -31.79 16.16
C GLY A 113 -4.71 -32.88 16.65
N LEU A 114 -4.22 -32.74 17.88
CA LEU A 114 -3.65 -33.84 18.65
C LEU A 114 -4.77 -34.79 19.08
N ASP A 115 -5.35 -35.52 18.13
CA ASP A 115 -6.27 -36.62 18.42
C ASP A 115 -5.69 -37.94 17.89
N GLY A 116 -4.67 -38.42 18.59
CA GLY A 116 -4.13 -39.77 18.45
C GLY A 116 -3.83 -40.47 19.78
N GLN A 117 -4.20 -39.90 20.93
CA GLN A 117 -3.78 -40.45 22.23
C GLN A 117 -4.77 -40.24 23.38
N LEU A 118 -6.08 -40.39 23.18
CA LEU A 118 -7.00 -40.60 24.31
C LEU A 118 -8.01 -41.68 23.94
N GLY A 119 -7.79 -42.88 24.49
CA GLY A 119 -8.50 -44.12 24.17
C GLY A 119 -10.00 -44.09 24.48
N PHE A 120 -10.80 -43.72 23.48
CA PHE A 120 -12.22 -44.06 23.42
C PHE A 120 -12.57 -44.64 22.05
N THR A 121 -13.03 -45.89 22.03
CA THR A 121 -13.58 -46.55 20.85
C THR A 121 -15.07 -46.27 20.77
N PHE A 122 -15.54 -45.59 19.72
CA PHE A 122 -16.96 -45.57 19.39
C PHE A 122 -17.28 -46.75 18.46
N GLY A 123 -17.92 -47.76 19.01
CA GLY A 123 -18.49 -48.89 18.27
C GLY A 123 -19.93 -48.61 17.82
N GLY A 124 -20.32 -49.29 16.74
CA GLY A 124 -21.68 -49.34 16.17
C GLY A 124 -21.61 -49.10 14.66
N THR A 125 -21.94 -50.03 13.76
CA THR A 125 -22.61 -51.33 13.81
C THR A 125 -21.87 -52.33 12.91
#